data_AF-A0A3M1E2K1-F1
#
_entry.id   AF-A0A3M1E2K1-F1
#
_cell.length_a   1.000
_cell.length_b   1.000
_cell.length_c   1.000
_cell.angle_alpha   90.00
_cell.angle_beta   90.00
_cell.angle_gamma   90.00
#
_symmetry.space_group_name_H-M   'P 1'
#
loop_
_entity.id
_entity.type
_entity.pdbx_description
1 polymer ?
#
loop_
_entity_poly.entity_id
_entity_poly.type
_entity_poly.pdbx_seq_one_letter_code
_entity_poly.pdbx_strand_id
1 'polypeptide(L)'
;MSVLITGGTGLIGRALAAELVAAGHEVAVLSRNPQGARGLPPGVRVERWDGRTAQGWGGLADGAYAIVNLAGENLAGGRWTAERKQRIRQSRLDAGQAVVEAVRAAKRKPAVVVQASGIGYYGPHGDEEVTEDFPPGSD
;
A
#
# COMPACT_ATOMS: atom_id res chain seq x y z
N MET A 1 -12.23 -9.16 11.44
CA MET A 1 -10.77 -9.06 11.74
C MET A 1 -10.28 -7.66 11.40
N SER A 2 -9.19 -7.17 12.00
CA SER A 2 -8.64 -5.84 11.73
C SER A 2 -7.67 -5.83 10.54
N VAL A 3 -7.90 -4.95 9.56
CA VAL A 3 -7.09 -4.82 8.34
C VAL A 3 -6.62 -3.39 8.17
N LEU A 4 -5.31 -3.21 8.03
CA LEU A 4 -4.70 -1.92 7.72
C LEU A 4 -4.48 -1.81 6.21
N ILE A 5 -4.89 -0.70 5.60
CA ILE A 5 -4.69 -0.44 4.17
C ILE A 5 -3.93 0.86 3.99
N THR A 6 -2.72 0.77 3.45
CA THR A 6 -2.00 1.96 2.98
C THR A 6 -2.45 2.29 1.56
N GLY A 7 -2.53 3.57 1.19
CA GLY A 7 -3.06 3.95 -0.13
C GLY A 7 -4.56 3.64 -0.31
N GLY A 8 -5.29 3.44 0.79
CA GLY A 8 -6.71 3.07 0.80
C GLY A 8 -7.65 4.11 0.17
N THR A 9 -7.19 5.34 -0.05
CA THR A 9 -7.95 6.39 -0.75
C THR A 9 -7.81 6.36 -2.27
N GLY A 10 -6.96 5.47 -2.81
CA GLY A 10 -6.79 5.26 -4.25
C GLY A 10 -7.87 4.36 -4.87
N LEU A 11 -7.76 4.10 -6.18
CA LEU A 11 -8.72 3.30 -6.95
C LEU A 11 -8.95 1.90 -6.34
N ILE A 12 -7.88 1.12 -6.22
CA ILE A 12 -7.93 -0.25 -5.69
C ILE A 12 -8.27 -0.22 -4.19
N GLY A 13 -7.64 0.68 -3.44
CA GLY A 13 -7.78 0.77 -1.99
C GLY A 13 -9.22 1.02 -1.53
N ARG A 14 -9.97 1.87 -2.25
CA ARG A 14 -11.38 2.15 -1.92
C ARG A 14 -12.27 0.94 -2.14
N ALA A 15 -12.10 0.26 -3.28
CA ALA A 15 -12.85 -0.95 -3.60
C ALA A 15 -12.55 -2.06 -2.58
N LEU A 16 -11.27 -2.28 -2.27
CA LEU A 16 -10.87 -3.26 -1.26
C LEU A 16 -11.44 -2.93 0.12
N ALA A 17 -11.41 -1.66 0.54
CA ALA A 17 -12.00 -1.25 1.81
C ALA A 17 -13.51 -1.53 1.87
N ALA A 18 -14.23 -1.35 0.76
CA ALA A 18 -15.66 -1.62 0.68
C ALA A 18 -15.98 -3.12 0.83
N GLU A 19 -15.26 -3.96 0.09
CA GLU A 19 -15.41 -5.42 0.18
C GLU A 19 -15.10 -5.93 1.59
N LEU A 20 -14.01 -5.46 2.21
CA LEU A 20 -13.63 -5.88 3.56
C LEU A 20 -14.64 -5.44 4.61
N VAL A 21 -15.17 -4.21 4.52
CA VAL A 21 -16.23 -3.75 5.43
C VAL A 21 -17.51 -4.56 5.23
N ALA A 22 -17.92 -4.83 3.99
CA ALA A 22 -19.11 -5.62 3.68
C ALA A 22 -19.00 -7.06 4.22
N ALA A 23 -17.78 -7.62 4.23
CA ALA A 23 -17.47 -8.92 4.83
C ALA A 23 -17.32 -8.88 6.38
N GLY A 24 -17.56 -7.73 7.03
CA GLY A 24 -17.54 -7.61 8.49
C GLY A 24 -16.14 -7.42 9.10
N HIS A 25 -15.15 -7.00 8.32
CA HIS A 25 -13.82 -6.66 8.82
C HIS A 25 -13.77 -5.22 9.34
N GLU A 26 -12.95 -4.99 10.36
CA GLU A 26 -12.60 -3.64 10.80
C GLU A 26 -11.49 -3.11 9.89
N VAL A 27 -11.75 -2.03 9.18
CA VAL A 27 -10.79 -1.46 8.22
C VAL A 27 -10.27 -0.12 8.72
N ALA A 28 -8.94 0.03 8.73
CA ALA A 28 -8.29 1.33 8.91
C ALA A 28 -7.46 1.67 7.68
N VAL A 29 -7.71 2.86 7.11
CA VAL A 29 -6.98 3.40 5.96
C VAL A 29 -5.95 4.42 6.43
N LEU A 30 -4.70 4.27 6.00
CA LEU A 30 -3.65 5.25 6.25
C LEU A 30 -3.64 6.31 5.14
N SER A 31 -3.77 7.59 5.52
CA SER A 31 -3.84 8.70 4.57
C SER A 31 -2.97 9.89 4.99
N ARG A 32 -2.32 10.51 3.99
CA ARG A 32 -1.62 11.79 4.14
C ARG A 32 -2.55 12.96 4.46
N ASN A 33 -3.80 12.86 4.02
CA ASN A 33 -4.84 13.84 4.29
C ASN A 33 -6.12 13.14 4.76
N PRO A 34 -6.28 12.88 6.07
CA PRO A 34 -7.47 12.24 6.61
C PRO A 34 -8.76 13.00 6.33
N GLN A 35 -8.75 14.33 6.44
CA GLN A 35 -9.92 15.18 6.18
C GLN A 35 -10.34 15.16 4.69
N GLY A 36 -9.38 14.90 3.80
CA GLY A 36 -9.60 14.77 2.36
C GLY A 36 -9.94 13.36 1.89
N ALA A 37 -10.00 12.36 2.78
CA ALA A 37 -10.26 10.96 2.45
C ALA A 37 -11.75 10.70 2.13
N ARG A 38 -12.27 11.40 1.12
CA ARG A 38 -13.66 11.28 0.65
C ARG A 38 -13.86 10.00 -0.17
N GLY A 39 -15.09 9.47 -0.14
CA GLY A 39 -15.48 8.30 -0.93
C GLY A 39 -15.01 6.97 -0.36
N LEU A 40 -14.60 6.94 0.91
CA LEU A 40 -14.44 5.70 1.67
C LEU A 40 -15.83 5.22 2.15
N PRO A 41 -16.04 3.90 2.22
CA PRO A 41 -17.29 3.33 2.72
C PRO A 41 -17.50 3.64 4.21
N PRO A 42 -18.76 3.70 4.67
CA PRO A 42 -19.07 3.87 6.09
C PRO A 42 -18.36 2.80 6.95
N GLY A 43 -17.93 3.18 8.16
CA GLY A 43 -17.25 2.25 9.08
C GLY A 43 -15.74 2.12 8.89
N VAL A 44 -15.15 2.69 7.83
CA VAL A 44 -13.69 2.78 7.69
C VAL A 44 -13.13 3.84 8.63
N ARG A 45 -12.15 3.45 9.46
CA ARG A 45 -11.33 4.40 10.23
C ARG A 45 -10.26 5.00 9.32
N VAL A 46 -9.96 6.30 9.47
CA VAL A 46 -8.91 6.95 8.69
C VAL A 46 -7.85 7.49 9.63
N GLU A 47 -6.64 6.98 9.47
CA GLU A 47 -5.50 7.33 10.32
C GLU A 47 -4.50 8.18 9.56
N ARG A 48 -3.93 9.16 10.24
CA ARG A 48 -2.94 10.05 9.64
C ARG A 48 -1.64 9.29 9.42
N TRP A 49 -1.08 9.41 8.23
CA TRP A 49 0.22 8.85 7.89
C TRP A 49 0.96 9.71 6.88
N ASP A 50 2.26 9.91 7.07
CA ASP A 50 3.12 10.70 6.18
C ASP A 50 3.44 9.99 4.84
N GLY A 51 3.14 8.69 4.74
CA GLY A 51 3.46 7.86 3.58
C GLY A 51 4.90 7.35 3.57
N ARG A 52 5.66 7.56 4.66
CA ARG A 52 7.12 7.35 4.67
C ARG A 52 7.67 6.65 5.89
N THR A 53 7.08 6.84 7.06
CA THR A 53 7.60 6.29 8.32
C THR A 53 6.54 5.48 9.05
N ALA A 54 6.93 4.63 9.99
CA ALA A 54 5.99 3.95 10.89
C ALA A 54 5.40 4.88 11.98
N GLN A 55 5.78 6.17 12.02
CA GLN A 55 5.39 7.06 13.09
C GLN A 55 3.90 7.38 13.06
N GLY A 56 3.29 7.43 14.26
CA GLY A 56 1.87 7.73 14.45
C GLY A 56 0.91 6.56 14.21
N TRP A 57 1.22 5.64 13.29
CA TRP A 57 0.34 4.51 12.96
C TRP A 57 0.92 3.14 13.29
N GLY A 58 2.25 3.01 13.45
CA GLY A 58 2.91 1.71 13.57
C GLY A 58 2.40 0.84 14.72
N GLY A 59 1.92 1.45 15.80
CA GLY A 59 1.28 0.73 16.92
C GLY A 59 0.00 -0.01 16.52
N LEU A 60 -0.69 0.43 15.47
CA LEU A 60 -1.87 -0.24 14.93
C LEU A 60 -1.54 -1.61 14.33
N ALA A 61 -0.27 -1.87 13.97
CA ALA A 61 0.16 -3.17 13.47
C ALA A 61 0.14 -4.26 14.55
N ASP A 62 0.22 -3.90 15.85
CA ASP A 62 0.17 -4.87 16.94
C ASP A 62 -1.25 -5.42 17.13
N GLY A 63 -1.43 -6.68 16.75
CA GLY A 63 -2.74 -7.33 16.75
C GLY A 63 -3.62 -6.98 15.55
N ALA A 64 -3.09 -6.26 14.55
CA ALA A 64 -3.69 -6.25 13.22
C ALA A 64 -3.66 -7.68 12.64
N TYR A 65 -4.70 -8.08 11.92
CA TYR A 65 -4.67 -9.37 11.23
C TYR A 65 -3.87 -9.28 9.92
N ALA A 66 -4.11 -8.24 9.13
CA ALA A 66 -3.47 -8.04 7.83
C ALA A 66 -3.05 -6.60 7.60
N ILE A 67 -1.97 -6.42 6.85
CA ILE A 67 -1.57 -5.13 6.27
C ILE A 67 -1.55 -5.27 4.75
N VAL A 68 -2.29 -4.42 4.04
CA VAL A 68 -2.27 -4.33 2.58
C VAL A 68 -1.62 -3.01 2.19
N ASN A 69 -0.43 -3.09 1.60
CA ASN A 69 0.34 -1.91 1.21
C ASN A 69 0.11 -1.58 -0.27
N LEU A 70 -0.75 -0.59 -0.53
CA LEU A 70 -1.04 -0.08 -1.88
C LEU A 70 -0.47 1.33 -2.10
N ALA A 71 0.28 1.84 -1.12
CA ALA A 71 0.84 3.19 -1.20
C ALA A 71 1.95 3.30 -2.25
N GLY A 72 1.89 4.39 -3.02
CA GLY A 72 2.90 4.75 -3.98
C GLY A 72 2.48 5.98 -4.77
N GLU A 73 3.45 6.67 -5.35
CA GLU A 73 3.20 7.76 -6.30
C GLU A 73 2.47 7.22 -7.53
N ASN A 74 1.51 8.01 -8.04
CA ASN A 74 0.73 7.67 -9.23
C ASN A 74 1.64 7.68 -10.47
N LEU A 75 1.66 6.57 -11.22
CA LEU A 75 2.49 6.44 -12.41
C LEU A 75 2.01 7.31 -13.59
N ALA A 76 0.71 7.58 -13.70
CA ALA A 76 0.06 8.28 -14.82
C ALA A 76 0.12 9.82 -14.73
N GLY A 77 0.64 10.39 -13.65
CA GLY A 77 0.70 11.84 -13.42
C GLY A 77 1.76 12.62 -14.22
N GLY A 78 2.05 12.22 -15.46
CA GLY A 78 2.95 12.94 -16.38
C GLY A 78 4.23 12.20 -16.77
N ARG A 79 5.08 12.89 -17.56
CA ARG A 79 6.33 12.34 -18.11
C ARG A 79 7.31 11.90 -17.02
N TRP A 80 7.96 10.75 -17.21
CA TRP A 80 8.93 10.20 -16.27
C TRP A 80 10.31 10.84 -16.44
N THR A 81 10.45 12.07 -15.95
CA THR A 81 11.77 12.71 -15.78
C THR A 81 12.59 11.96 -14.73
N ALA A 82 13.90 12.21 -14.68
CA ALA A 82 14.78 11.59 -13.68
C ALA A 82 14.27 11.83 -12.24
N GLU A 83 13.85 13.06 -11.93
CA GLU A 83 13.31 13.43 -10.63
C GLU A 83 12.00 12.70 -10.34
N ARG A 84 11.15 12.50 -11.35
CA ARG A 84 9.88 11.79 -11.20
C ARG A 84 10.09 10.30 -10.99
N LYS A 85 11.01 9.67 -11.73
CA LYS A 85 11.42 8.27 -11.52
C LYS A 85 11.92 8.07 -10.09
N GLN A 86 12.74 8.99 -9.60
CA GLN A 86 13.22 8.93 -8.21
C GLN A 86 12.08 9.04 -7.21
N ARG A 87 11.11 9.96 -7.39
CA ARG A 87 9.92 10.04 -6.51
C ARG A 87 9.07 8.77 -6.55
N ILE A 88 8.85 8.20 -7.73
CA ILE A 88 8.10 6.96 -7.92
C ILE A 88 8.74 5.82 -7.13
N ARG A 89 10.06 5.66 -7.26
CA ARG A 89 10.85 4.66 -6.54
C ARG A 89 10.82 4.92 -5.03
N GLN A 90 11.17 6.12 -4.60
CA GLN A 90 11.28 6.46 -3.19
C GLN A 90 9.94 6.32 -2.46
N SER A 91 8.82 6.72 -3.07
CA SER A 91 7.50 6.58 -2.46
C SER A 91 7.14 5.14 -2.11
N ARG A 92 7.61 4.16 -2.90
CA ARG A 92 7.36 2.73 -2.68
C ARG A 92 8.34 2.14 -1.66
N LEU A 93 9.60 2.54 -1.73
CA LEU A 93 10.62 2.11 -0.77
C LEU A 93 10.30 2.63 0.63
N ASP A 94 9.98 3.91 0.78
CA ASP A 94 9.63 4.51 2.06
C ASP A 94 8.38 3.83 2.67
N ALA A 95 7.32 3.68 1.87
CA ALA A 95 6.10 3.00 2.32
C ALA A 95 6.34 1.55 2.73
N GLY A 96 7.08 0.78 1.93
CA GLY A 96 7.43 -0.60 2.24
C GLY A 96 8.28 -0.73 3.51
N GLN A 97 9.27 0.16 3.66
CA GLN A 97 10.13 0.20 4.83
C GLN A 97 9.34 0.53 6.11
N ALA A 98 8.41 1.49 6.05
CA ALA A 98 7.52 1.80 7.16
C ALA A 98 6.66 0.60 7.59
N VAL A 99 6.15 -0.18 6.63
CA VAL A 99 5.40 -1.43 6.92
C VAL A 99 6.30 -2.46 7.60
N VAL A 100 7.53 -2.65 7.11
CA VAL A 100 8.50 -3.56 7.73
C VAL A 100 8.81 -3.14 9.17
N GLU A 101 9.01 -1.85 9.42
CA GLU A 101 9.26 -1.29 10.76
C GLU A 101 8.08 -1.53 11.70
N ALA A 102 6.85 -1.25 11.25
CA ALA A 102 5.65 -1.48 12.04
C ALA A 102 5.48 -2.97 12.40
N VAL A 103 5.67 -3.87 11.44
CA VAL A 103 5.59 -5.33 11.65
C VAL A 103 6.69 -5.83 12.60
N ARG A 104 7.91 -5.29 12.50
CA ARG A 104 9.02 -5.65 13.40
C ARG A 104 8.77 -5.19 14.84
N ALA A 105 8.15 -4.03 15.02
CA ALA A 105 7.84 -3.47 16.34
C ALA A 105 6.61 -4.11 17.02
N ALA A 106 5.71 -4.72 16.25
CA ALA A 106 4.50 -5.36 16.77
C ALA A 106 4.83 -6.58 17.65
N LYS A 107 4.25 -6.65 18.86
CA LYS A 107 4.37 -7.82 19.73
C LYS A 107 3.58 -9.00 19.17
N ARG A 108 2.33 -8.75 18.78
CA ARG A 108 1.53 -9.70 18.00
C ARG A 108 1.58 -9.28 16.55
N LYS A 109 2.42 -9.96 15.78
CA LYS A 109 2.62 -9.64 14.36
C LYS A 109 1.35 -9.90 13.56
N PRO A 110 1.10 -9.12 12.49
CA PRO A 110 0.10 -9.46 11.50
C PRO A 110 0.34 -10.86 10.93
N ALA A 111 -0.76 -11.57 10.68
CA ALA A 111 -0.71 -12.90 10.06
C ALA A 111 -0.23 -12.81 8.60
N VAL A 112 -0.51 -11.69 7.92
CA VAL A 112 -0.14 -11.49 6.53
C VAL A 112 0.17 -10.02 6.21
N VAL A 113 1.15 -9.82 5.33
CA VAL A 113 1.39 -8.56 4.65
C VAL A 113 1.23 -8.80 3.16
N VAL A 114 0.35 -8.04 2.51
CA VAL A 114 0.15 -8.06 1.06
C VAL A 114 0.77 -6.79 0.50
N GLN A 115 1.79 -6.95 -0.36
CA GLN A 115 2.52 -5.85 -0.95
C GLN A 115 2.12 -5.69 -2.42
N ALA A 116 1.65 -4.50 -2.81
CA ALA A 116 1.42 -4.22 -4.22
C ALA A 116 2.75 -4.30 -5.01
N SER A 117 2.72 -5.00 -6.14
CA SER A 117 3.81 -5.06 -7.10
C SER A 117 3.39 -4.46 -8.44
N GLY A 118 4.17 -4.67 -9.49
CA GLY A 118 3.79 -4.31 -10.86
C GLY A 118 4.54 -5.15 -11.88
N ILE A 119 3.85 -5.48 -12.99
CA ILE A 119 4.39 -6.29 -14.10
C ILE A 119 5.64 -5.69 -14.74
N GLY A 120 5.86 -4.37 -14.57
CA GLY A 120 7.07 -3.71 -15.02
C GLY A 120 8.36 -4.27 -14.41
N TYR A 121 8.28 -5.08 -13.35
CA TYR A 121 9.41 -5.85 -12.84
C TYR A 121 10.09 -6.72 -13.90
N TYR A 122 9.33 -7.36 -14.78
CA TYR A 122 9.86 -8.26 -15.81
C TYR A 122 10.38 -7.52 -17.05
N GLY A 123 10.02 -6.25 -17.22
CA GLY A 123 10.34 -5.48 -18.44
C GLY A 123 9.45 -5.84 -19.64
N PRO A 124 9.79 -5.35 -20.85
CA PRO A 124 8.99 -5.56 -22.05
C PRO A 124 9.22 -6.96 -22.66
N HIS A 125 8.14 -7.72 -22.86
CA HIS A 125 8.14 -9.08 -23.42
C HIS A 125 7.29 -9.24 -24.70
N GLY A 126 6.72 -8.15 -25.22
CA GLY A 126 5.83 -8.21 -26.38
C GLY A 126 4.60 -9.07 -26.09
N ASP A 127 4.35 -10.07 -26.93
CA ASP A 127 3.21 -10.99 -26.82
C ASP A 127 3.55 -12.30 -26.07
N GLU A 128 4.76 -12.42 -25.51
CA GLU A 128 5.15 -13.58 -24.70
C GLU A 128 4.33 -13.67 -23.41
N GLU A 129 3.92 -14.88 -23.04
CA GLU A 129 3.28 -15.14 -21.76
C GLU A 129 4.32 -15.11 -20.63
N VAL A 130 4.21 -14.10 -19.76
CA VAL A 130 5.13 -13.88 -18.63
C VAL A 130 4.51 -14.41 -17.34
N THR A 131 5.27 -15.23 -16.61
CA THR A 131 4.90 -15.82 -15.32
C THR A 131 5.79 -15.30 -14.18
N GLU A 132 5.48 -15.65 -12.94
CA GLU A 132 6.25 -15.24 -11.76
C GLU A 132 7.67 -15.83 -11.68
N ASP A 133 7.98 -16.83 -12.50
CA ASP A 133 9.30 -17.44 -12.59
C ASP A 133 10.26 -16.65 -13.52
N PHE A 134 9.78 -15.62 -14.21
CA PHE A 134 10.62 -14.79 -15.07
C PHE A 134 11.58 -13.91 -14.27
N PRO A 135 12.80 -13.67 -14.80
CA PRO A 135 13.76 -12.79 -14.15
C PRO A 135 13.31 -11.32 -14.22
N PRO A 136 13.91 -10.43 -13.39
CA PRO A 136 13.72 -9.00 -13.57
C PRO A 136 14.21 -8.53 -14.95
N GLY A 137 13.58 -7.48 -15.45
CA GLY A 137 14.05 -6.73 -16.61
C GLY A 137 15.42 -6.06 -16.37
N SER A 138 16.01 -5.51 -17.42
CA SER A 138 17.37 -4.97 -17.41
C SER A 138 17.45 -3.44 -17.56
N ASP A 139 16.41 -2.70 -17.18
CA ASP A 139 16.26 -1.26 -17.41
C ASP A 139 16.73 -0.35 -16.26
#